data_AF-A0A843IAM0-F1
#
_entry.id   AF-A0A843IAM0-F1
#
_cell.length_a   1.000
_cell.length_b   1.000
_cell.length_c   1.000
_cell.angle_alpha   90.00
_cell.angle_beta   90.00
_cell.angle_gamma   90.00
#
_symmetry.space_group_name_H-M   'P 1'
#
loop_
_entity.id
_entity.type
_entity.pdbx_description
1 polymer ?
#
loop_
_entity_poly.entity_id
_entity_poly.type
_entity_poly.pdbx_seq_one_letter_code
_entity_poly.pdbx_strand_id
1 'polypeptide(L)'
;MQRGIVPINQFYELEYRYYEKDPTYKYFNRRFEIYLIGKKGTQKIYILHMDNCDRRPGSWAPHIHRASNVAKKLYFGVSTLNWNEIKENFLSAIIGEIGDEYKAAAKKAVVNLLSPKF
;
A
#
# COMPACT_ATOMS: atom_id res chain seq x y z
N MET A 1 8.71 11.64 10.52
CA MET A 1 7.83 11.04 9.47
C MET A 1 8.45 11.17 8.08
N GLN A 2 8.53 10.09 7.30
CA GLN A 2 8.99 10.07 5.90
C GLN A 2 7.79 9.93 4.96
N ARG A 3 7.74 10.72 3.88
CA ARG A 3 6.68 10.66 2.86
C ARG A 3 7.27 10.80 1.47
N GLY A 4 6.59 10.24 0.47
CA GLY A 4 7.01 10.42 -0.91
C GLY A 4 5.99 9.89 -1.91
N ILE A 5 6.29 10.16 -3.19
CA ILE A 5 5.47 9.79 -4.32
C ILE A 5 6.30 8.92 -5.25
N VAL A 6 5.76 7.80 -5.69
CA VAL A 6 6.34 6.94 -6.73
C VAL A 6 5.39 6.95 -7.93
N PRO A 7 5.74 7.60 -9.04
CA PRO A 7 4.87 7.62 -10.21
C PRO A 7 4.76 6.22 -10.82
N ILE A 8 3.55 5.82 -11.19
CA ILE A 8 3.31 4.62 -12.00
C ILE A 8 3.31 5.03 -13.48
N ASN A 9 2.46 5.99 -13.84
CA ASN A 9 2.38 6.57 -15.18
C ASN A 9 1.75 7.98 -15.12
N GLN A 10 1.32 8.51 -16.27
CA GLN A 10 0.66 9.82 -16.35
C GLN A 10 -0.68 9.89 -15.60
N PHE A 11 -1.36 8.75 -15.41
CA PHE A 11 -2.68 8.63 -14.79
C PHE A 11 -2.63 8.18 -13.33
N TYR A 12 -1.58 7.49 -12.90
CA TYR A 12 -1.53 6.86 -11.57
C TYR A 12 -0.21 7.09 -10.86
N GLU A 13 -0.26 7.12 -9.53
CA GLU A 13 0.90 7.19 -8.65
C GLU A 13 0.65 6.49 -7.32
N LEU A 14 1.74 6.10 -6.65
CA LEU A 14 1.72 5.65 -5.28
C LEU A 14 2.17 6.77 -4.37
N GLU A 15 1.40 7.07 -3.33
CA GLU A 15 1.81 7.95 -2.24
C GLU A 15 2.09 7.12 -1.00
N TYR A 16 3.26 7.26 -0.38
CA TYR A 16 3.59 6.54 0.85
C TYR A 16 3.85 7.48 2.02
N ARG A 17 3.49 7.01 3.21
CA ARG A 17 3.73 7.66 4.50
C ARG A 17 4.27 6.63 5.47
N TYR A 18 5.48 6.84 5.96
CA TYR A 18 6.12 6.06 7.01
C TYR A 18 6.28 6.93 8.25
N TYR A 19 5.62 6.52 9.33
CA TYR A 19 5.62 7.24 10.58
C TYR A 19 6.91 6.94 11.36
N GLU A 20 7.07 7.62 12.48
CA GLU A 20 8.22 7.39 13.36
C GLU A 20 8.16 6.01 13.99
N LYS A 21 9.33 5.55 14.47
CA LYS A 21 9.44 4.25 15.12
C LYS A 21 8.55 4.24 16.36
N ASP A 22 7.74 3.19 16.46
CA ASP A 22 6.82 2.98 17.55
C ASP A 22 6.86 1.48 17.93
N PRO A 23 7.44 1.15 19.10
CA PRO A 23 7.63 -0.24 19.53
C PRO A 23 6.31 -0.94 19.88
N THR A 24 5.20 -0.22 19.96
CA THR A 24 3.88 -0.81 20.23
C THR A 24 3.30 -1.53 19.01
N TYR A 25 3.88 -1.34 17.83
CA TYR A 25 3.53 -2.11 16.63
C TYR A 25 4.30 -3.43 16.60
N LYS A 26 3.57 -4.54 16.51
CA LYS A 26 4.13 -5.88 16.68
C LYS A 26 5.11 -6.32 15.58
N TYR A 27 4.79 -6.04 14.30
CA TYR A 27 5.49 -6.67 13.16
C TYR A 27 6.33 -5.71 12.33
N PHE A 28 5.88 -4.47 12.23
CA PHE A 28 6.63 -3.36 11.63
C PHE A 28 6.78 -2.34 12.74
N ASN A 29 8.01 -1.99 13.11
CA ASN A 29 8.31 -1.07 14.21
C ASN A 29 7.88 0.39 13.95
N ARG A 30 6.97 0.63 13.01
CA ARG A 30 6.32 1.90 12.70
C ARG A 30 5.02 1.66 11.95
N ARG A 31 4.13 2.65 12.01
CA ARG A 31 2.98 2.73 11.11
C ARG A 31 3.43 3.07 9.69
N PHE A 32 2.75 2.51 8.70
CA PHE A 32 2.85 2.91 7.31
C PHE A 32 1.47 2.96 6.64
N GLU A 33 1.38 3.81 5.62
CA GLU A 33 0.23 3.94 4.73
C GLU A 33 0.76 4.12 3.30
N ILE A 34 0.22 3.38 2.34
CA ILE A 34 0.61 3.43 0.93
C ILE A 34 -0.64 3.47 0.06
N TYR A 35 -0.90 4.60 -0.58
CA TYR A 35 -2.09 4.89 -1.35
C TYR A 35 -1.83 4.74 -2.84
N LEU A 36 -2.76 4.12 -3.56
CA LEU A 36 -2.89 4.25 -5.01
C LEU A 36 -3.80 5.43 -5.32
N ILE A 37 -3.26 6.40 -6.06
CA ILE A 37 -3.94 7.62 -6.45
C ILE A 37 -4.06 7.67 -7.98
N GLY A 38 -5.27 7.96 -8.46
CA GLY A 38 -5.55 8.34 -9.83
C GLY A 38 -5.45 9.86 -10.03
N LYS A 39 -4.98 10.29 -11.19
CA LYS A 39 -4.83 11.68 -11.63
C LYS A 39 -5.84 11.95 -12.73
N LYS A 40 -6.87 12.76 -12.44
CA LYS A 40 -7.86 13.22 -13.42
C LYS A 40 -7.80 14.74 -13.51
N GLY A 41 -7.05 15.24 -14.48
CA GLY A 41 -6.73 16.67 -14.57
C GLY A 41 -5.93 17.13 -13.35
N THR A 42 -6.44 18.15 -12.64
CA THR A 42 -5.84 18.64 -11.38
C THR A 42 -6.29 17.88 -10.14
N GLN A 43 -7.25 16.96 -10.28
CA GLN A 43 -7.83 16.22 -9.15
C GLN A 43 -7.11 14.89 -8.91
N LYS A 44 -6.88 14.60 -7.63
CA LYS A 44 -6.43 13.30 -7.15
C LYS A 44 -7.64 12.48 -6.70
N ILE A 45 -7.75 11.27 -7.23
CA ILE A 45 -8.80 10.31 -6.90
C ILE A 45 -8.16 9.19 -6.09
N TYR A 46 -8.66 8.98 -4.88
CA TYR A 46 -8.24 7.85 -4.05
C TYR A 46 -8.87 6.54 -4.60
N ILE A 47 -8.04 5.53 -4.87
CA ILE A 47 -8.49 4.24 -5.41
C ILE A 47 -8.44 3.15 -4.34
N LEU A 48 -7.25 2.91 -3.79
CA LEU A 48 -7.04 1.97 -2.69
C LEU A 48 -5.83 2.37 -1.86
N HIS A 49 -5.65 1.79 -0.67
CA HIS A 49 -4.39 1.87 0.06
C HIS A 49 -4.09 0.58 0.80
N MET A 50 -2.82 0.42 1.14
CA MET A 50 -2.32 -0.57 2.08
C MET A 50 -1.82 0.13 3.34
N ASP A 51 -2.18 -0.37 4.51
CA ASP A 51 -1.63 0.07 5.79
C ASP A 51 -1.30 -1.12 6.68
N ASN A 52 -0.53 -0.90 7.74
CA ASN A 52 -0.55 -1.78 8.89
C ASN A 52 -1.49 -1.19 9.95
N CYS A 53 -2.73 -1.68 9.95
CA CYS A 53 -3.73 -1.33 10.94
C CYS A 53 -3.30 -1.72 12.37
N ASP A 54 -3.79 -0.88 13.29
CA ASP A 54 -3.79 -0.84 14.76
C ASP A 54 -2.86 -1.75 15.60
N ARG A 55 -2.60 -1.28 16.83
CA ARG A 55 -1.90 -2.02 17.89
C ARG A 55 -2.75 -3.16 18.48
N ARG A 56 -4.01 -3.32 18.03
CA ARG A 56 -4.96 -4.29 18.58
C ARG A 56 -4.62 -5.73 18.17
N PRO A 57 -4.67 -6.69 19.12
CA PRO A 57 -4.58 -8.11 18.82
C PRO A 57 -5.55 -8.52 17.70
N GLY A 58 -5.02 -9.22 16.69
CA GLY A 58 -5.80 -9.67 15.53
C GLY A 58 -5.87 -8.68 14.36
N SER A 59 -5.35 -7.46 14.49
CA SER A 59 -5.31 -6.47 13.40
C SER A 59 -3.90 -6.02 13.02
N TRP A 60 -2.86 -6.62 13.62
CA TRP A 60 -1.46 -6.21 13.46
C TRP A 60 -0.86 -6.40 12.06
N ALA A 61 -1.49 -7.22 11.22
CA ALA A 61 -0.98 -7.51 9.88
C ALA A 61 -1.34 -6.36 8.91
N PRO A 62 -0.62 -6.22 7.78
CA PRO A 62 -1.01 -5.29 6.75
C PRO A 62 -2.39 -5.61 6.15
N HIS A 63 -3.10 -4.57 5.74
CA HIS A 63 -4.42 -4.67 5.11
C HIS A 63 -4.45 -3.80 3.87
N ILE A 64 -5.18 -4.25 2.85
CA ILE A 64 -5.60 -3.38 1.76
C ILE A 64 -7.05 -2.97 1.95
N HIS A 65 -7.28 -1.67 1.85
CA HIS A 65 -8.58 -1.04 1.86
C HIS A 65 -8.83 -0.41 0.48
N ARG A 66 -10.03 -0.58 -0.06
CA ARG A 66 -10.45 0.06 -1.32
C ARG A 66 -11.30 1.30 -1.01
N ALA A 67 -11.54 2.16 -2.00
CA ALA A 67 -12.51 3.25 -1.89
C ALA A 67 -13.91 2.73 -1.49
N SER A 68 -14.68 3.60 -0.83
CA SER A 68 -15.90 3.33 -0.04
C SER A 68 -17.00 2.50 -0.73
N ASN A 69 -16.93 2.33 -2.05
CA ASN A 69 -17.95 1.64 -2.86
C ASN A 69 -17.56 0.21 -3.25
N VAL A 70 -16.41 -0.31 -2.79
CA VAL A 70 -15.96 -1.68 -3.13
C VAL A 70 -15.68 -2.46 -1.84
N ALA A 71 -16.65 -3.28 -1.45
CA ALA A 71 -16.53 -4.15 -0.30
C ALA A 71 -15.55 -5.32 -0.57
N LYS A 72 -14.32 -5.20 -0.05
CA LYS A 72 -13.47 -6.34 0.42
C LYS A 72 -12.16 -5.80 1.02
N LYS A 73 -11.97 -6.01 2.32
CA LYS A 73 -10.65 -5.92 2.96
C LYS A 73 -9.87 -7.19 2.59
N LEU A 74 -8.66 -7.04 2.06
CA LEU A 74 -7.75 -8.16 1.87
C LEU A 74 -6.81 -8.22 3.07
N TYR A 75 -6.93 -9.28 3.88
CA TYR A 75 -6.08 -9.53 5.04
C TYR A 75 -4.82 -10.29 4.64
N PHE A 76 -3.66 -9.74 4.97
CA PHE A 76 -2.36 -10.34 4.68
C PHE A 76 -1.91 -11.14 5.90
N GLY A 77 -2.52 -12.29 6.19
CA GLY A 77 -2.33 -13.12 7.40
C GLY A 77 -0.96 -13.08 8.12
N VAL A 78 -0.88 -13.62 9.35
CA VAL A 78 0.39 -13.64 10.14
C VAL A 78 1.56 -14.30 9.37
N SER A 79 1.29 -15.15 8.38
CA SER A 79 2.29 -15.72 7.46
C SER A 79 2.90 -14.70 6.48
N THR A 80 2.20 -13.61 6.16
CA THR A 80 2.54 -12.65 5.10
C THR A 80 3.37 -11.47 5.63
N LEU A 81 4.13 -11.61 6.72
CA LEU A 81 4.97 -10.51 7.27
C LEU A 81 6.25 -10.24 6.45
N ASN A 82 6.43 -10.98 5.37
CA ASN A 82 7.46 -10.78 4.38
C ASN A 82 7.11 -9.59 3.48
N TRP A 83 7.94 -8.54 3.50
CA TRP A 83 7.70 -7.33 2.72
C TRP A 83 7.59 -7.58 1.21
N ASN A 84 8.29 -8.60 0.69
CA ASN A 84 8.20 -8.95 -0.73
C ASN A 84 6.85 -9.57 -1.08
N GLU A 85 6.35 -10.51 -0.27
CA GLU A 85 5.01 -11.09 -0.45
C GLU A 85 3.91 -10.03 -0.29
N ILE A 86 4.08 -9.10 0.66
CA ILE A 86 3.16 -7.96 0.83
C ILE A 86 3.13 -7.11 -0.43
N LYS A 87 4.30 -6.78 -1.00
CA LYS A 87 4.39 -6.05 -2.26
C LYS A 87 3.73 -6.80 -3.41
N GLU A 88 3.89 -8.12 -3.50
CA GLU A 88 3.28 -8.92 -4.57
C GLU A 88 1.75 -8.95 -4.48
N ASN A 89 1.21 -9.15 -3.29
CA ASN A 89 -0.23 -9.10 -3.05
C ASN A 89 -0.80 -7.70 -3.28
N PHE A 90 -0.08 -6.65 -2.89
CA PHE A 90 -0.44 -5.27 -3.19
C PHE A 90 -0.41 -4.96 -4.68
N LEU A 91 0.60 -5.44 -5.40
CA LEU A 91 0.70 -5.33 -6.85
C LEU A 91 -0.50 -5.99 -7.54
N SER A 92 -0.88 -7.20 -7.11
CA SER A 92 -2.06 -7.89 -7.64
C SER A 92 -3.33 -7.08 -7.44
N ALA A 93 -3.50 -6.44 -6.28
CA ALA A 93 -4.64 -5.55 -6.02
C ALA A 93 -4.61 -4.29 -6.89
N ILE A 94 -3.45 -3.66 -7.06
CA ILE A 94 -3.28 -2.48 -7.94
C ILE A 94 -3.65 -2.84 -9.38
N ILE A 95 -3.11 -3.93 -9.92
CA ILE A 95 -3.39 -4.38 -11.29
C ILE A 95 -4.89 -4.62 -11.48
N GLY A 96 -5.56 -5.23 -10.50
CA GLY A 96 -7.00 -5.43 -10.54
C GLY A 96 -7.83 -4.13 -10.59
N GLU A 97 -7.29 -3.01 -10.14
CA GLU A 97 -7.98 -1.71 -10.20
C GLU A 97 -7.62 -0.89 -11.46
N ILE A 98 -6.37 -0.95 -11.92
CA ILE A 98 -5.90 -0.06 -13.01
C ILE A 98 -5.80 -0.76 -14.37
N GLY A 99 -5.82 -2.10 -14.41
CA GLY A 99 -5.71 -2.89 -15.63
C GLY A 99 -4.33 -3.53 -15.84
N ASP A 100 -4.32 -4.67 -16.54
CA ASP A 100 -3.11 -5.45 -16.87
C ASP A 100 -2.15 -4.69 -17.81
N GLU A 101 -2.65 -3.76 -18.61
CA GLU A 101 -1.85 -2.93 -19.51
C GLU A 101 -0.80 -2.08 -18.76
N TYR A 102 -1.04 -1.79 -17.48
CA TYR A 102 -0.11 -1.04 -16.63
C TYR A 102 0.72 -1.91 -15.69
N LYS A 103 0.64 -3.24 -15.80
CA LYS A 103 1.32 -4.20 -14.91
C LYS A 103 2.82 -3.95 -14.77
N ALA A 104 3.52 -3.71 -15.88
CA ALA A 104 4.96 -3.48 -15.87
C ALA A 104 5.33 -2.19 -15.11
N ALA A 105 4.57 -1.12 -15.33
CA ALA A 105 4.75 0.17 -14.68
C ALA A 105 4.42 0.08 -13.17
N ALA A 106 3.31 -0.57 -12.83
CA ALA A 106 2.90 -0.80 -11.44
C ALA A 106 3.95 -1.63 -10.68
N LYS A 107 4.47 -2.70 -11.30
CA LYS A 107 5.53 -3.52 -10.71
C LYS A 107 6.77 -2.71 -10.39
N LYS A 108 7.22 -1.86 -11.33
CA LYS A 108 8.38 -0.97 -11.12
C LYS A 108 8.15 -0.02 -9.94
N ALA A 109 6.96 0.58 -9.85
CA ALA A 109 6.62 1.48 -8.74
C ALA A 109 6.59 0.76 -7.39
N VAL A 110 5.96 -0.42 -7.31
CA VAL A 110 5.85 -1.21 -6.07
C VAL A 110 7.22 -1.71 -5.59
N VAL A 111 8.10 -2.15 -6.49
CA VAL A 111 9.46 -2.59 -6.13
C VAL A 111 10.27 -1.47 -5.48
N ASN A 112 10.04 -0.22 -5.88
CA ASN A 112 10.70 0.97 -5.33
C ASN A 112 10.14 1.42 -3.97
N LEU A 113 9.10 0.77 -3.44
CA LEU A 113 8.61 1.04 -2.09
C LEU A 113 9.62 0.52 -1.06
N LEU A 114 10.10 1.44 -0.22
CA LEU A 114 11.00 1.09 0.87
C LEU A 114 10.27 0.22 1.91
N SER A 115 11.02 -0.69 2.54
CA SER A 115 10.46 -1.46 3.64
C SER A 115 10.31 -0.56 4.88
N PRO A 116 9.14 -0.57 5.54
CA PRO A 116 8.92 0.23 6.75
C PRO A 116 9.73 -0.27 7.96
N LYS A 117 10.52 -1.36 7.85
CA LYS A 117 11.37 -1.83 8.95
C LYS A 117 12.66 -1.01 9.15
N PHE A 118 13.13 -0.28 8.12
CA PHE A 118 14.39 0.47 8.14
C PHE A 118 14.25 1.83 8.81
#